data_AF-A0A9P3MVU7-F1
#
_entry.id   AF-A0A9P3MVU7-F1
#
_cell.length_a   1.000
_cell.length_b   1.000
_cell.length_c   1.000
_cell.angle_alpha   90.00
_cell.angle_beta   90.00
_cell.angle_gamma   90.00
#
_symmetry.space_group_name_H-M   'P 1'
#
loop_
_entity.id
_entity.type
_entity.pdbx_description
1 polymer ?
#
loop_
_entity_poly.entity_id
_entity_poly.type
_entity_poly.pdbx_seq_one_letter_code
_entity_poly.pdbx_strand_id
1 'polypeptide(L)'
;MRDAFSLLDFDDAESIDGIRGLLLRCLFAPVYYKTTEGRRFLSFCLLLDLQLLKESIIIIRNQIPSGKKSLLEAYGEVVFRAWRSAEPGPSLLEIEYGFLQGLVEAAVFARTPELGAAVRRVVGGFSNQKLQRGVDELILRVSEPIIFRGLQAANPAVRRNALLLLAELFPLRDPSLGREANESLFNRQLSLLLHRLLIDPCPAVRASAAEVAGRVLCIFWEVIPSGVATSALTRMVDELAADVASLRCGWQQCGRWGTCYGVTRCATRC
;
A
#
# COMPACT_ATOMS: atom_id res chain seq x y z
N MET A 1 -29.36 17.13 -4.98
CA MET A 1 -29.36 16.11 -3.91
C MET A 1 -28.13 16.23 -3.02
N ARG A 2 -26.91 16.39 -3.57
CA ARG A 2 -25.71 16.69 -2.74
C ARG A 2 -25.88 17.94 -1.89
N ASP A 3 -26.48 18.98 -2.45
CA ASP A 3 -26.71 20.26 -1.77
C ASP A 3 -27.70 20.15 -0.59
N ALA A 4 -28.49 19.07 -0.52
CA ALA A 4 -29.36 18.83 0.63
C ALA A 4 -28.55 18.29 1.83
N PHE A 5 -27.47 17.54 1.59
CA PHE A 5 -26.62 17.03 2.66
C PHE A 5 -25.75 18.11 3.29
N SER A 6 -25.45 19.20 2.56
CA SER A 6 -24.73 20.36 3.12
C SER A 6 -25.60 21.23 4.03
N LEU A 7 -26.92 20.99 4.08
CA LEU A 7 -27.84 21.66 5.01
C LEU A 7 -27.99 20.89 6.34
N LEU A 8 -27.34 19.73 6.47
CA LEU A 8 -27.36 18.97 7.70
C LEU A 8 -26.49 19.67 8.75
N ASP A 9 -27.10 19.93 9.90
CA ASP A 9 -26.39 20.44 11.07
C ASP A 9 -25.74 19.25 11.81
N PHE A 10 -24.42 19.11 11.69
CA PHE A 10 -23.67 18.05 12.36
C PHE A 10 -23.30 18.37 13.82
N ASP A 11 -23.53 19.61 14.26
CA ASP A 11 -23.25 20.08 15.62
C ASP A 11 -24.44 19.80 16.57
N ASP A 12 -25.67 19.71 16.04
CA ASP A 12 -26.85 19.28 16.80
C ASP A 12 -26.99 17.75 16.85
N ALA A 13 -26.45 17.15 17.92
CA ALA A 13 -26.44 15.71 18.12
C ALA A 13 -27.84 15.06 18.14
N GLU A 14 -28.88 15.71 18.69
CA GLU A 14 -30.22 15.13 18.76
C GLU A 14 -30.87 15.02 17.37
N SER A 15 -30.64 16.01 16.51
CA SER A 15 -31.19 16.06 15.15
C SER A 15 -30.45 15.12 14.19
N ILE A 16 -29.13 15.05 14.27
CA ILE A 16 -28.30 14.38 13.26
C ILE A 16 -28.08 12.89 13.51
N ASP A 17 -28.18 12.41 14.76
CA ASP A 17 -27.77 11.05 15.12
C ASP A 17 -28.49 9.96 14.32
N GLY A 18 -29.78 10.13 14.04
CA GLY A 18 -30.53 9.22 13.18
C GLY A 18 -29.97 9.15 11.76
N ILE A 19 -29.64 10.31 11.18
CA ILE A 19 -29.09 10.40 9.82
C ILE A 19 -27.64 9.90 9.79
N ARG A 20 -26.81 10.25 10.78
CA ARG A 20 -25.45 9.74 10.95
C ARG A 20 -25.45 8.21 11.01
N GLY A 21 -26.37 7.62 11.78
CA GLY A 21 -26.57 6.17 11.82
C GLY A 21 -26.93 5.55 10.47
N LEU A 22 -27.77 6.21 9.66
CA LEU A 22 -28.11 5.75 8.30
C LEU A 22 -26.92 5.88 7.34
N LEU A 23 -26.17 6.98 7.40
CA LEU A 23 -24.96 7.19 6.59
C LEU A 23 -23.90 6.14 6.88
N LEU A 24 -23.66 5.86 8.17
CA LEU A 24 -22.80 4.77 8.61
C LEU A 24 -23.25 3.42 8.04
N ARG A 25 -24.54 3.08 8.11
CA ARG A 25 -25.04 1.84 7.49
C ARG A 25 -24.76 1.75 6.00
N CYS A 26 -24.88 2.87 5.27
CA CYS A 26 -24.51 2.91 3.85
C CYS A 26 -23.02 2.64 3.63
N LEU A 27 -22.15 3.23 4.47
CA LEU A 27 -20.70 3.04 4.45
C LEU A 27 -20.24 1.60 4.73
N PHE A 28 -21.12 0.74 5.27
CA PHE A 28 -20.83 -0.68 5.52
C PHE A 28 -21.57 -1.63 4.60
N ALA A 29 -22.62 -1.18 3.92
CA ALA A 29 -23.41 -2.03 3.06
C ALA A 29 -22.61 -2.38 1.78
N PRO A 30 -22.27 -3.67 1.55
CA PRO A 30 -21.42 -4.06 0.41
C PRO A 30 -22.00 -3.70 -0.96
N VAL A 31 -23.30 -3.46 -1.04
CA VAL A 31 -23.99 -3.06 -2.27
C VAL A 31 -23.45 -1.74 -2.84
N TYR A 32 -23.07 -0.79 -1.99
CA TYR A 32 -22.52 0.50 -2.43
C TYR A 32 -21.11 0.36 -3.00
N TYR A 33 -20.29 -0.53 -2.43
CA TYR A 33 -18.92 -0.76 -2.92
C TYR A 33 -18.85 -1.48 -4.28
N LYS A 34 -19.93 -2.17 -4.68
CA LYS A 34 -20.00 -2.89 -5.96
C LYS A 34 -20.21 -1.98 -7.16
N THR A 35 -20.74 -0.78 -6.97
CA THR A 35 -21.07 0.13 -8.07
C THR A 35 -20.19 1.37 -8.05
N THR A 36 -19.92 1.95 -9.21
CA THR A 36 -19.14 3.19 -9.30
C THR A 36 -19.88 4.37 -8.66
N GLU A 37 -21.20 4.47 -8.86
CA GLU A 37 -22.01 5.52 -8.24
C GLU A 37 -22.09 5.37 -6.72
N GLY A 38 -22.21 4.14 -6.22
CA GLY A 38 -22.15 3.88 -4.79
C GLY A 38 -20.82 4.31 -4.19
N ARG A 39 -19.69 3.96 -4.82
CA ARG A 39 -18.36 4.40 -4.38
C ARG A 39 -18.18 5.93 -4.41
N ARG A 40 -18.74 6.62 -5.41
CA ARG A 40 -18.78 8.09 -5.47
C ARG A 40 -19.60 8.69 -4.33
N PHE A 41 -20.76 8.10 -4.04
CA PHE A 41 -21.60 8.51 -2.93
C PHE A 41 -20.90 8.33 -1.59
N LEU A 42 -20.30 7.16 -1.33
CA LEU A 42 -19.56 6.90 -0.09
C LEU A 42 -18.38 7.88 0.08
N SER A 43 -17.63 8.14 -0.99
CA SER A 43 -16.55 9.13 -0.98
C SER A 43 -17.03 10.53 -0.61
N PHE A 44 -18.23 10.91 -1.05
CA PHE A 44 -18.84 12.18 -0.66
C PHE A 44 -19.27 12.17 0.81
N CYS A 45 -19.89 11.08 1.28
CA CYS A 45 -20.30 10.95 2.68
C CYS A 45 -19.13 11.06 3.66
N LEU A 46 -17.96 10.53 3.30
CA LEU A 46 -16.74 10.63 4.11
C LEU A 46 -16.28 12.08 4.37
N LEU A 47 -16.76 13.06 3.61
CA LEU A 47 -16.36 14.46 3.75
C LEU A 47 -17.47 15.35 4.35
N LEU A 48 -18.61 14.77 4.73
CA LEU A 48 -19.71 15.53 5.35
C LEU A 48 -19.37 16.00 6.77
N ASP A 49 -18.69 15.15 7.54
CA ASP A 49 -18.35 15.39 8.93
C ASP A 49 -17.07 14.63 9.31
N LEU A 50 -16.20 15.27 10.09
CA LEU A 50 -14.93 14.69 10.55
C LEU A 50 -15.17 13.46 11.44
N GLN A 51 -16.19 13.48 12.28
CA GLN A 51 -16.47 12.36 13.17
C GLN A 51 -16.96 11.14 12.36
N LEU A 52 -17.83 11.37 11.38
CA LEU A 52 -18.25 10.34 10.43
C LEU A 52 -17.06 9.73 9.67
N LEU A 53 -16.10 10.55 9.24
CA LEU A 53 -14.86 10.08 8.59
C LEU A 53 -14.04 9.17 9.52
N LYS A 54 -13.80 9.59 10.76
CA LYS A 54 -13.02 8.83 11.75
C LYS A 54 -13.65 7.47 12.03
N GLU A 55 -14.96 7.44 12.26
CA GLU A 55 -15.70 6.20 12.49
C GLU A 55 -15.64 5.27 11.27
N SER A 56 -15.76 5.83 10.07
CA SER A 56 -15.62 5.08 8.83
C SER A 56 -14.24 4.45 8.68
N ILE A 57 -13.18 5.20 8.98
CA ILE A 57 -11.79 4.72 8.94
C ILE A 57 -11.59 3.55 9.91
N ILE A 58 -12.08 3.68 11.15
CA ILE A 58 -12.01 2.62 12.16
C ILE A 58 -12.68 1.35 11.64
N ILE A 59 -13.87 1.49 11.05
CA ILE A 59 -14.64 0.35 10.60
C ILE A 59 -14.02 -0.29 9.36
N ILE A 60 -13.55 0.49 8.39
CA ILE A 60 -12.80 -0.04 7.24
C ILE A 60 -11.62 -0.86 7.74
N ARG A 61 -10.83 -0.34 8.68
CA ARG A 61 -9.67 -1.05 9.27
C ARG A 61 -10.06 -2.37 9.90
N ASN A 62 -11.14 -2.41 10.66
CA ASN A 62 -11.63 -3.63 11.30
C ASN A 62 -12.09 -4.70 10.30
N GLN A 63 -12.48 -4.30 9.08
CA GLN A 63 -12.90 -5.22 8.02
C GLN A 63 -11.73 -5.71 7.14
N ILE A 64 -10.54 -5.10 7.22
CA ILE A 64 -9.39 -5.50 6.39
C ILE A 64 -8.99 -6.98 6.59
N PRO A 65 -8.87 -7.51 7.82
CA PRO A 65 -8.39 -8.88 8.03
C PRO A 65 -9.26 -9.96 7.37
N SER A 66 -10.57 -9.72 7.25
CA SER A 66 -11.56 -10.65 6.68
C SER A 66 -12.06 -10.22 5.29
N GLY A 67 -11.57 -9.10 4.77
CA GLY A 67 -12.06 -8.49 3.54
C GLY A 67 -11.70 -9.29 2.30
N LYS A 68 -12.69 -9.50 1.41
CA LYS A 68 -12.45 -10.07 0.08
C LYS A 68 -11.65 -9.10 -0.78
N LYS A 69 -10.85 -9.62 -1.72
CA LYS A 69 -9.98 -8.85 -2.62
C LYS A 69 -10.66 -7.60 -3.22
N SER A 70 -11.80 -7.77 -3.87
CA SER A 70 -12.52 -6.67 -4.52
C SER A 70 -13.05 -5.61 -3.55
N LEU A 71 -13.40 -6.01 -2.33
CA LEU A 71 -13.86 -5.09 -1.29
C LEU A 71 -12.70 -4.25 -0.74
N LEU A 72 -11.54 -4.86 -0.53
CA LEU A 72 -10.32 -4.16 -0.10
C LEU A 72 -9.88 -3.10 -1.13
N GLU A 73 -9.92 -3.45 -2.40
CA GLU A 73 -9.65 -2.52 -3.51
C GLU A 73 -10.67 -1.37 -3.51
N ALA A 74 -11.95 -1.69 -3.30
CA ALA A 74 -13.01 -0.68 -3.22
C ALA A 74 -12.86 0.27 -2.02
N TYR A 75 -12.42 -0.21 -0.85
CA TYR A 75 -12.13 0.65 0.30
C TYR A 75 -11.04 1.67 -0.03
N GLY A 76 -9.93 1.21 -0.62
CA GLY A 76 -8.84 2.09 -1.05
C GLY A 76 -9.33 3.14 -2.06
N GLU A 77 -10.12 2.73 -3.05
CA GLU A 77 -10.68 3.64 -4.06
C GLU A 77 -11.60 4.71 -3.45
N VAL A 78 -12.50 4.32 -2.54
CA VAL A 78 -13.44 5.25 -1.90
C VAL A 78 -12.70 6.32 -1.10
N VAL A 79 -11.72 5.92 -0.28
CA VAL A 79 -10.95 6.86 0.53
C VAL A 79 -10.02 7.72 -0.32
N PHE A 80 -9.44 7.17 -1.40
CA PHE A 80 -8.67 7.96 -2.37
C PHE A 80 -9.51 9.05 -3.04
N ARG A 81 -10.74 8.73 -3.46
CA ARG A 81 -11.66 9.72 -4.04
C ARG A 81 -12.03 10.82 -3.04
N ALA A 82 -12.20 10.46 -1.77
CA ALA A 82 -12.42 11.42 -0.69
C ALA A 82 -11.19 12.33 -0.51
N TRP A 83 -9.98 11.77 -0.46
CA TRP A 83 -8.74 12.55 -0.39
C TRP A 83 -8.62 13.57 -1.53
N ARG A 84 -8.93 13.14 -2.77
CA ARG A 84 -8.91 14.02 -3.96
C ARG A 84 -9.90 15.18 -3.90
N SER A 85 -10.97 15.02 -3.14
CA SER A 85 -12.08 15.99 -3.06
C SER A 85 -12.07 16.79 -1.75
N ALA A 86 -11.18 16.44 -0.83
CA ALA A 86 -11.06 17.10 0.47
C ALA A 86 -10.35 18.44 0.32
N GLU A 87 -10.91 19.47 0.96
CA GLU A 87 -10.25 20.76 1.12
C GLU A 87 -9.17 20.68 2.21
N PRO A 88 -8.17 21.59 2.20
CA PRO A 88 -7.19 21.67 3.27
C PRO A 88 -7.86 21.83 4.64
N GLY A 89 -7.65 20.88 5.53
CA GLY A 89 -8.28 20.88 6.84
C GLY A 89 -8.19 19.54 7.58
N PRO A 90 -8.91 19.40 8.70
CA PRO A 90 -8.86 18.22 9.55
C PRO A 90 -9.20 16.91 8.82
N SER A 91 -10.18 16.92 7.92
CA SER A 91 -10.58 15.72 7.16
C SER A 91 -9.47 15.23 6.23
N LEU A 92 -8.75 16.15 5.58
CA LEU A 92 -7.60 15.80 4.74
C LEU A 92 -6.50 15.15 5.59
N LEU A 93 -6.16 15.75 6.74
CA LEU A 93 -5.16 15.21 7.66
C LEU A 93 -5.54 13.83 8.21
N GLU A 94 -6.83 13.63 8.51
CA GLU A 94 -7.35 12.34 8.96
C GLU A 94 -7.24 11.27 7.85
N ILE A 95 -7.43 11.62 6.58
CA ILE A 95 -7.21 10.66 5.49
C ILE A 95 -5.71 10.36 5.30
N GLU A 96 -4.85 11.37 5.34
CA GLU A 96 -3.41 11.21 5.08
C GLU A 96 -2.70 10.47 6.22
N TYR A 97 -2.82 10.98 7.43
CA TYR A 97 -2.12 10.47 8.61
C TYR A 97 -2.99 9.49 9.39
N GLY A 98 -4.25 9.85 9.59
CA GLY A 98 -5.21 9.04 10.33
C GLY A 98 -5.50 7.72 9.65
N PHE A 99 -5.64 7.66 8.32
CA PHE A 99 -5.92 6.46 7.53
C PHE A 99 -4.68 5.89 6.82
N LEU A 100 -4.13 6.60 5.84
CA LEU A 100 -3.12 6.05 4.93
C LEU A 100 -1.81 5.72 5.65
N GLN A 101 -1.28 6.65 6.45
CA GLN A 101 -0.07 6.38 7.23
C GLN A 101 -0.27 5.21 8.21
N GLY A 102 -1.40 5.13 8.91
CA GLY A 102 -1.68 3.98 9.78
C GLY A 102 -1.83 2.66 9.02
N LEU A 103 -2.23 2.66 7.73
CA LEU A 103 -2.17 1.46 6.88
C LEU A 103 -0.74 1.10 6.50
N VAL A 104 0.13 2.07 6.22
CA VAL A 104 1.56 1.84 5.99
C VAL A 104 2.18 1.19 7.23
N GLU A 105 1.92 1.72 8.43
CA GLU A 105 2.39 1.13 9.69
C GLU A 105 1.85 -0.29 9.88
N ALA A 106 0.54 -0.49 9.70
CA ALA A 106 -0.09 -1.81 9.82
C ALA A 106 0.49 -2.83 8.82
N ALA A 107 0.83 -2.40 7.59
CA ALA A 107 1.46 -3.27 6.61
C ALA A 107 2.86 -3.70 7.03
N VAL A 108 3.65 -2.80 7.61
CA VAL A 108 5.02 -3.09 8.09
C VAL A 108 4.99 -3.99 9.33
N PHE A 109 4.08 -3.75 10.27
CA PHE A 109 3.96 -4.50 11.53
C PHE A 109 2.96 -5.65 11.48
N ALA A 110 2.49 -6.02 10.29
CA ALA A 110 1.56 -7.13 10.11
C ALA A 110 2.12 -8.44 10.69
N ARG A 111 1.34 -9.07 11.57
CA ARG A 111 1.71 -10.34 12.23
C ARG A 111 1.64 -11.55 11.32
N THR A 112 0.82 -11.47 10.26
CA THR A 112 0.65 -12.54 9.28
C THR A 112 0.85 -12.02 7.85
N PRO A 113 1.37 -12.86 6.93
CA PRO A 113 1.51 -12.49 5.52
C PRO A 113 0.19 -12.09 4.86
N GLU A 114 -0.90 -12.76 5.23
CA GLU A 114 -2.24 -12.55 4.68
C GLU A 114 -2.76 -11.16 5.07
N LEU A 115 -2.59 -10.77 6.34
CA LEU A 115 -2.94 -9.42 6.79
C LEU A 115 -2.09 -8.36 6.09
N GLY A 116 -0.78 -8.58 5.99
CA GLY A 116 0.10 -7.64 5.27
C GLY A 116 -0.31 -7.47 3.81
N ALA A 117 -0.70 -8.56 3.13
CA ALA A 117 -1.22 -8.51 1.76
C ALA A 117 -2.58 -7.81 1.66
N ALA A 118 -3.48 -8.04 2.62
CA ALA A 118 -4.77 -7.36 2.67
C ALA A 118 -4.62 -5.84 2.87
N VAL A 119 -3.76 -5.42 3.79
CA VAL A 119 -3.48 -3.99 4.05
C VAL A 119 -2.84 -3.34 2.82
N ARG A 120 -1.81 -3.95 2.22
CA ARG A 120 -1.17 -3.42 0.99
C ARG A 120 -2.16 -3.27 -0.16
N ARG A 121 -3.17 -4.14 -0.25
CA ARG A 121 -4.22 -4.02 -1.26
C ARG A 121 -5.07 -2.77 -1.09
N VAL A 122 -5.39 -2.39 0.15
CA VAL A 122 -6.11 -1.14 0.44
C VAL A 122 -5.22 0.07 0.12
N VAL A 123 -3.93 0.01 0.48
CA VAL A 123 -2.93 1.02 0.09
C VAL A 123 -2.84 1.16 -1.45
N GLY A 124 -3.06 0.05 -2.18
CA GLY A 124 -3.21 0.00 -3.63
C GLY A 124 -4.21 1.01 -4.22
N GLY A 125 -5.22 1.44 -3.45
CA GLY A 125 -6.14 2.49 -3.87
C GLY A 125 -5.45 3.83 -4.16
N PHE A 126 -4.33 4.11 -3.49
CA PHE A 126 -3.50 5.30 -3.68
C PHE A 126 -2.33 5.02 -4.63
N SER A 127 -1.58 3.93 -4.43
CA SER A 127 -0.37 3.66 -5.22
C SER A 127 -0.63 3.39 -6.69
N ASN A 128 -1.83 2.92 -7.05
CA ASN A 128 -2.23 2.77 -8.45
C ASN A 128 -2.58 4.12 -9.13
N GLN A 129 -2.60 5.22 -8.37
CA GLN A 129 -2.99 6.55 -8.83
C GLN A 129 -1.82 7.54 -8.85
N LYS A 130 -0.57 7.06 -8.84
CA LYS A 130 0.66 7.87 -8.76
C LYS A 130 0.82 8.90 -9.89
N LEU A 131 0.14 8.72 -11.03
CA LEU A 131 0.11 9.71 -12.12
C LEU A 131 -0.71 10.96 -11.77
N GLN A 132 -1.57 10.90 -10.75
CA GLN A 132 -2.35 12.06 -10.32
C GLN A 132 -1.51 13.00 -9.45
N ARG A 133 -1.69 14.30 -9.66
CA ARG A 133 -0.97 15.35 -8.94
C ARG A 133 -1.10 15.19 -7.43
N GLY A 134 0.04 15.27 -6.73
CA GLY A 134 0.15 15.21 -5.27
C GLY A 134 0.17 13.80 -4.68
N VAL A 135 -0.13 12.75 -5.47
CA VAL A 135 -0.16 11.37 -4.94
C VAL A 135 1.23 10.86 -4.59
N ASP A 136 2.21 11.08 -5.48
CA ASP A 136 3.60 10.69 -5.23
C ASP A 136 4.17 11.38 -3.98
N GLU A 137 3.95 12.69 -3.85
CA GLU A 137 4.34 13.50 -2.69
C GLU A 137 3.70 12.96 -1.39
N LEU A 138 2.38 12.71 -1.41
CA LEU A 138 1.67 12.13 -0.28
C LEU A 138 2.27 10.79 0.12
N ILE A 139 2.41 9.87 -0.83
CA ILE A 139 2.92 8.52 -0.59
C ILE A 139 4.32 8.60 -0.01
N LEU A 140 5.20 9.44 -0.55
CA LEU A 140 6.53 9.65 0.01
C LEU A 140 6.45 10.13 1.46
N ARG A 141 5.74 11.23 1.71
CA ARG A 141 5.63 11.87 3.03
C ARG A 141 5.12 10.92 4.12
N VAL A 142 4.08 10.14 3.82
CA VAL A 142 3.49 9.23 4.82
C VAL A 142 4.29 7.96 5.00
N SER A 143 4.95 7.45 3.95
CA SER A 143 5.53 6.10 3.98
C SER A 143 7.04 6.05 4.20
N GLU A 144 7.78 7.07 3.74
CA GLU A 144 9.25 7.10 3.78
C GLU A 144 9.83 6.78 5.17
N PRO A 145 9.48 7.51 6.25
CA PRO A 145 10.11 7.28 7.55
C PRO A 145 9.78 5.90 8.12
N ILE A 146 8.62 5.31 7.79
CA ILE A 146 8.20 4.02 8.30
C ILE A 146 8.90 2.89 7.55
N ILE A 147 8.93 2.96 6.22
CA ILE A 147 9.55 1.93 5.37
C ILE A 147 11.05 1.86 5.64
N PHE A 148 11.75 3.00 5.64
CA PHE A 148 13.21 2.98 5.84
C PHE A 148 13.62 2.58 7.25
N ARG A 149 12.79 2.82 8.28
CA ARG A 149 13.01 2.23 9.61
C ARG A 149 12.71 0.74 9.61
N GLY A 150 11.60 0.32 8.99
CA GLY A 150 11.19 -1.08 8.90
C GLY A 150 12.22 -1.98 8.21
N LEU A 151 12.84 -1.49 7.13
CA LEU A 151 13.93 -2.18 6.42
C LEU A 151 15.20 -2.38 7.27
N GLN A 152 15.36 -1.62 8.35
CA GLN A 152 16.50 -1.68 9.27
C GLN A 152 16.16 -2.34 10.60
N ALA A 153 14.93 -2.82 10.77
CA ALA A 153 14.48 -3.42 12.01
C ALA A 153 15.24 -4.72 12.32
N ALA A 154 15.46 -5.00 13.61
CA ALA A 154 16.04 -6.26 14.06
C ALA A 154 15.18 -7.48 13.67
N ASN A 155 13.86 -7.31 13.64
CA ASN A 155 12.91 -8.36 13.31
C ASN A 155 12.86 -8.63 11.78
N PRO A 156 13.19 -9.84 11.31
CA PRO A 156 13.17 -10.17 9.88
C PRO A 156 11.78 -10.11 9.24
N ALA A 157 10.70 -10.37 9.99
CA ALA A 157 9.35 -10.24 9.47
C ALA A 157 9.01 -8.79 9.15
N VAL A 158 9.43 -7.85 10.00
CA VAL A 158 9.25 -6.40 9.79
C VAL A 158 10.05 -5.94 8.56
N ARG A 159 11.31 -6.39 8.43
CA ARG A 159 12.12 -6.09 7.23
C ARG A 159 11.47 -6.61 5.96
N ARG A 160 11.00 -7.87 5.96
CA ARG A 160 10.29 -8.48 4.84
C ARG A 160 9.01 -7.72 4.48
N ASN A 161 8.22 -7.34 5.46
CA ASN A 161 6.98 -6.58 5.24
C ASN A 161 7.27 -5.20 4.64
N ALA A 162 8.28 -4.49 5.15
CA ALA A 162 8.71 -3.19 4.63
C ALA A 162 9.25 -3.31 3.20
N LEU A 163 9.98 -4.37 2.87
CA LEU A 163 10.42 -4.69 1.51
C LEU A 163 9.22 -4.87 0.56
N LEU A 164 8.24 -5.69 0.94
CA LEU A 164 7.05 -5.93 0.11
C LEU A 164 6.19 -4.68 -0.06
N LEU A 165 6.13 -3.82 0.96
CA LEU A 165 5.45 -2.53 0.85
C LEU A 165 6.21 -1.55 -0.04
N LEU A 166 7.54 -1.46 0.10
CA LEU A 166 8.38 -0.63 -0.76
C LEU A 166 8.21 -1.07 -2.23
N ALA A 167 8.18 -2.37 -2.52
CA ALA A 167 7.95 -2.89 -3.87
C ALA A 167 6.62 -2.40 -4.49
N GLU A 168 5.55 -2.35 -3.70
CA GLU A 168 4.22 -1.88 -4.14
C GLU A 168 4.19 -0.36 -4.35
N LEU A 169 4.95 0.39 -3.55
CA LEU A 169 5.03 1.84 -3.63
C LEU A 169 6.15 2.35 -4.55
N PHE A 170 6.98 1.46 -5.08
CA PHE A 170 8.16 1.84 -5.84
C PHE A 170 7.80 2.51 -7.19
N PRO A 171 8.57 3.51 -7.65
CA PRO A 171 9.57 4.26 -6.89
C PRO A 171 8.90 5.33 -6.02
N LEU A 172 9.37 5.50 -4.79
CA LEU A 172 9.04 6.66 -3.98
C LEU A 172 9.75 7.88 -4.57
N ARG A 173 8.99 8.92 -4.90
CA ARG A 173 9.48 10.16 -5.50
C ARG A 173 8.58 11.30 -5.06
N ASP A 174 9.06 12.51 -5.20
CA ASP A 174 8.23 13.70 -5.02
C ASP A 174 8.55 14.68 -6.15
N PRO A 175 7.62 14.91 -7.09
CA PRO A 175 7.82 15.85 -8.20
C PRO A 175 8.15 17.29 -7.77
N SER A 176 7.85 17.66 -6.52
CA SER A 176 8.19 18.97 -5.96
C SER A 176 9.66 19.06 -5.53
N LEU A 177 10.31 17.93 -5.26
CA LEU A 177 11.74 17.87 -4.98
C LEU A 177 12.56 18.12 -6.26
N GLY A 178 13.71 18.77 -6.11
CA GLY A 178 14.67 18.93 -7.20
C GLY A 178 15.11 17.59 -7.81
N ARG A 179 15.56 17.64 -9.07
CA ARG A 179 16.01 16.44 -9.81
C ARG A 179 17.06 15.63 -9.04
N GLU A 180 18.06 16.30 -8.50
CA GLU A 180 19.15 15.68 -7.74
C GLU A 180 18.66 14.94 -6.48
N ALA A 181 17.70 15.54 -5.75
CA ALA A 181 17.12 14.91 -4.57
C ALA A 181 16.32 13.64 -4.93
N ASN A 182 15.53 13.70 -6.01
CA ASN A 182 14.80 12.54 -6.52
C ASN A 182 15.75 11.44 -7.03
N GLU A 183 16.83 11.79 -7.72
CA GLU A 183 17.86 10.85 -8.18
C GLU A 183 18.56 10.18 -6.99
N SER A 184 18.95 10.95 -5.98
CA SER A 184 19.54 10.43 -4.73
C SER A 184 18.60 9.47 -4.03
N LEU A 185 17.31 9.83 -3.88
CA LEU A 185 16.30 8.98 -3.28
C LEU A 185 16.05 7.71 -4.09
N PHE A 186 16.02 7.80 -5.42
CA PHE A 186 15.88 6.64 -6.30
C PHE A 186 17.07 5.69 -6.17
N ASN A 187 18.31 6.20 -6.19
CA ASN A 187 19.52 5.43 -6.01
C ASN A 187 19.58 4.75 -4.64
N ARG A 188 19.15 5.44 -3.58
CA ARG A 188 19.01 4.86 -2.24
C ARG A 188 18.05 3.67 -2.23
N GLN A 189 16.90 3.79 -2.89
CA GLN A 189 15.93 2.68 -3.00
C GLN A 189 16.51 1.50 -3.78
N LEU A 190 17.20 1.74 -4.91
CA LEU A 190 17.87 0.69 -5.68
C LEU A 190 18.94 -0.02 -4.85
N SER A 191 19.78 0.72 -4.12
CA SER A 191 20.79 0.13 -3.23
C SER A 191 20.18 -0.79 -2.18
N LEU A 192 19.05 -0.40 -1.59
CA LEU A 192 18.34 -1.22 -0.61
C LEU A 192 17.74 -2.49 -1.25
N LEU A 193 17.02 -2.34 -2.36
CA LEU A 193 16.28 -3.43 -3.01
C LEU A 193 17.19 -4.42 -3.74
N LEU A 194 18.20 -3.92 -4.45
CA LEU A 194 19.03 -4.70 -5.40
C LEU A 194 20.39 -5.10 -4.85
N HIS A 195 20.79 -4.59 -3.67
CA HIS A 195 22.04 -5.00 -3.02
C HIS A 195 21.80 -5.45 -1.58
N ARG A 196 21.36 -4.54 -0.71
CA ARG A 196 21.33 -4.80 0.75
C ARG A 196 20.42 -5.96 1.14
N LEU A 197 19.19 -6.00 0.61
CA LEU A 197 18.19 -7.00 1.03
C LEU A 197 18.41 -8.38 0.40
N LEU A 198 19.15 -8.46 -0.71
CA LEU A 198 19.55 -9.74 -1.31
C LEU A 198 20.54 -10.52 -0.43
N ILE A 199 21.29 -9.82 0.43
CA ILE A 199 22.25 -10.42 1.38
C ILE A 199 21.75 -10.38 2.83
N ASP A 200 20.44 -10.24 3.05
CA ASP A 200 19.86 -10.23 4.41
C ASP A 200 20.23 -11.52 5.17
N PRO A 201 20.54 -11.47 6.48
CA PRO A 201 20.86 -12.67 7.25
C PRO A 201 19.72 -13.71 7.27
N CYS A 202 18.47 -13.30 7.13
CA CYS A 202 17.32 -14.18 7.13
C CYS A 202 17.01 -14.73 5.72
N PRO A 203 17.02 -16.06 5.50
CA PRO A 203 16.73 -16.66 4.18
C PRO A 203 15.36 -16.29 3.61
N ALA A 204 14.35 -16.11 4.48
CA ALA A 204 13.00 -15.73 4.06
C ALA A 204 12.94 -14.29 3.52
N VAL A 205 13.77 -13.38 4.06
CA VAL A 205 13.89 -12.00 3.54
C VAL A 205 14.61 -12.03 2.20
N ARG A 206 15.71 -12.77 2.08
CA ARG A 206 16.44 -12.95 0.81
C ARG A 206 15.56 -13.49 -0.30
N ALA A 207 14.75 -14.51 -0.01
CA ALA A 207 13.82 -15.09 -0.98
C ALA A 207 12.81 -14.06 -1.50
N SER A 208 12.19 -13.27 -0.60
CA SER A 208 11.30 -12.18 -1.01
C SER A 208 12.04 -11.03 -1.71
N ALA A 209 13.30 -10.76 -1.34
CA ALA A 209 14.12 -9.74 -1.98
C ALA A 209 14.46 -10.12 -3.42
N ALA A 210 14.78 -11.39 -3.69
CA ALA A 210 15.01 -11.88 -5.05
C ALA A 210 13.76 -11.72 -5.93
N GLU A 211 12.57 -12.08 -5.43
CA GLU A 211 11.32 -11.89 -6.17
C GLU A 211 11.05 -10.40 -6.48
N VAL A 212 11.20 -9.54 -5.47
CA VAL A 212 11.00 -8.10 -5.63
C VAL A 212 12.03 -7.50 -6.58
N ALA A 213 13.31 -7.86 -6.45
CA ALA A 213 14.38 -7.40 -7.32
C ALA A 213 14.09 -7.79 -8.78
N GLY A 214 13.69 -9.04 -9.03
CA GLY A 214 13.29 -9.49 -10.37
C GLY A 214 12.13 -8.67 -10.93
N ARG A 215 11.09 -8.41 -10.14
CA ARG A 215 9.95 -7.57 -10.55
C ARG A 215 10.38 -6.14 -10.89
N VAL A 216 11.18 -5.52 -10.02
CA VAL A 216 11.67 -4.14 -10.20
C VAL A 216 12.54 -4.06 -11.44
N LEU A 217 13.46 -5.02 -11.65
CA LEU A 217 14.28 -5.09 -12.84
C LEU A 217 13.43 -5.24 -14.11
N CYS A 218 12.39 -6.09 -14.12
CA CYS A 218 11.51 -6.24 -15.27
C CYS A 218 10.74 -4.96 -15.62
N ILE A 219 10.27 -4.20 -14.62
CA ILE A 219 9.44 -3.00 -14.85
C ILE A 219 10.31 -1.77 -15.15
N PHE A 220 11.49 -1.66 -14.54
CA PHE A 220 12.34 -0.46 -14.58
C PHE A 220 13.69 -0.69 -15.27
N TRP A 221 13.80 -1.74 -16.09
CA TRP A 221 15.06 -2.15 -16.76
C TRP A 221 15.76 -0.98 -17.48
N GLU A 222 15.00 -0.15 -18.19
CA GLU A 222 15.53 0.96 -18.99
C GLU A 222 16.08 2.12 -18.14
N VAL A 223 15.60 2.26 -16.90
CA VAL A 223 15.97 3.37 -16.00
C VAL A 223 17.10 2.95 -15.04
N ILE A 224 17.22 1.67 -14.75
CA ILE A 224 18.22 1.15 -13.80
C ILE A 224 19.61 1.12 -14.47
N PRO A 225 20.66 1.65 -13.82
CA PRO A 225 22.02 1.57 -14.34
C PRO A 225 22.46 0.12 -14.56
N SER A 226 23.06 -0.16 -15.72
CA SER A 226 23.45 -1.51 -16.14
C SER A 226 24.37 -2.22 -15.13
N GLY A 227 25.28 -1.49 -14.47
CA GLY A 227 26.14 -2.04 -13.43
C GLY A 227 25.37 -2.54 -12.20
N VAL A 228 24.34 -1.80 -11.78
CA VAL A 228 23.45 -2.18 -10.66
C VAL A 228 22.63 -3.41 -11.03
N ALA A 229 22.03 -3.41 -12.22
CA ALA A 229 21.24 -4.54 -12.72
C ALA A 229 22.08 -5.82 -12.83
N THR A 230 23.28 -5.73 -13.41
CA THR A 230 24.19 -6.88 -13.57
C THR A 230 24.60 -7.43 -12.21
N SER A 231 25.01 -6.57 -11.28
CA SER A 231 25.40 -7.01 -9.93
C SER A 231 24.26 -7.74 -9.20
N ALA A 232 23.03 -7.23 -9.30
CA ALA A 232 21.86 -7.86 -8.72
C ALA A 232 21.57 -9.23 -9.37
N LEU A 233 21.61 -9.33 -10.70
CA LEU A 233 21.38 -10.57 -11.43
C LEU A 233 22.43 -11.63 -11.10
N THR A 234 23.72 -11.27 -11.09
CA THR A 234 24.82 -12.15 -10.66
C THR A 234 24.54 -12.68 -9.25
N ARG A 235 24.08 -11.83 -8.32
CA ARG A 235 23.70 -12.28 -6.97
C ARG A 235 22.56 -13.30 -6.97
N MET A 236 21.51 -13.01 -7.72
CA MET A 236 20.32 -13.85 -7.79
C MET A 236 20.62 -15.22 -8.41
N VAL A 237 21.41 -15.25 -9.48
CA VAL A 237 21.71 -16.47 -10.25
C VAL A 237 22.84 -17.28 -9.62
N ASP A 238 23.92 -16.64 -9.17
CA ASP A 238 25.13 -17.38 -8.76
C ASP A 238 25.12 -17.74 -7.27
N GLU A 239 24.52 -16.90 -6.41
CA GLU A 239 24.56 -17.09 -4.96
C GLU A 239 23.22 -17.59 -4.41
N LEU A 240 22.12 -16.91 -4.73
CA LEU A 240 20.81 -17.27 -4.16
C LEU A 240 20.22 -18.54 -4.77
N ALA A 241 20.57 -18.90 -6.00
CA ALA A 241 20.14 -20.17 -6.60
C ALA A 241 20.76 -21.40 -5.92
N ALA A 242 21.92 -21.24 -5.26
CA ALA A 242 22.56 -22.30 -4.49
C ALA A 242 22.08 -22.34 -3.01
N ASP A 243 21.34 -21.32 -2.56
CA ASP A 243 20.87 -21.20 -1.18
C ASP A 243 19.61 -22.05 -0.94
N VAL A 244 19.85 -23.29 -0.52
CA VAL A 244 18.79 -24.27 -0.20
C VAL A 244 17.78 -23.74 0.83
N ALA A 245 18.21 -22.90 1.78
CA ALA A 245 17.31 -22.34 2.80
C ALA A 245 16.36 -21.31 2.18
N SER A 246 16.87 -20.42 1.33
CA SER A 246 16.04 -19.45 0.60
C SER A 246 15.13 -20.12 -0.43
N LEU A 247 15.60 -21.15 -1.14
CA LEU A 247 14.77 -21.92 -2.06
C LEU A 247 13.59 -22.56 -1.33
N ARG A 248 13.81 -23.27 -0.21
CA ARG A 248 12.71 -23.89 0.57
C ARG A 248 11.67 -22.86 1.02
N CYS A 249 12.12 -21.68 1.44
CA CYS A 249 11.21 -20.57 1.77
C CYS A 249 10.44 -20.06 0.55
N GLY A 250 11.08 -19.97 -0.63
CA GLY A 250 10.47 -19.58 -1.89
C GLY A 250 9.38 -20.56 -2.36
N TRP A 251 9.65 -21.87 -2.35
CA TRP A 251 8.68 -22.91 -2.70
C TRP A 251 7.44 -22.88 -1.80
N GLN A 252 7.62 -22.71 -0.49
CA GLN A 252 6.51 -22.58 0.46
C GLN A 252 5.69 -21.28 0.26
N GLN A 253 6.31 -20.24 -0.32
CA GLN A 253 5.67 -18.97 -0.64
C GLN A 253 4.93 -19.06 -1.98
N CYS A 254 5.51 -19.60 -3.05
CA CYS A 254 4.81 -19.78 -4.33
C CYS A 254 3.49 -20.57 -4.19
N GLY A 255 3.45 -21.59 -3.32
CA GLY A 255 2.24 -22.33 -3.00
C GLY A 255 1.14 -21.53 -2.27
N ARG A 256 1.48 -20.40 -1.62
CA ARG A 256 0.52 -19.51 -0.93
C ARG A 256 0.18 -18.24 -1.72
N TRP A 257 1.08 -17.77 -2.58
CA TRP A 257 0.94 -16.51 -3.32
C TRP A 257 0.32 -16.67 -4.72
N GLY A 258 0.23 -17.90 -5.25
CA GLY A 258 -0.36 -18.22 -6.55
C GLY A 258 -1.84 -17.79 -6.75
N THR A 259 -2.50 -17.24 -5.74
CA THR A 259 -3.87 -16.72 -5.80
C THR A 259 -3.98 -15.20 -5.71
N CYS A 260 -2.93 -14.46 -5.33
CA CYS A 260 -3.06 -13.02 -5.03
C CYS A 260 -2.57 -12.06 -6.13
N TYR A 261 -1.58 -12.45 -6.92
CA TYR A 261 -1.05 -11.64 -8.03
C TYR A 261 -0.89 -12.56 -9.23
N GLY A 262 -1.57 -12.26 -10.34
CA GLY A 262 -1.74 -13.12 -11.51
C GLY A 262 -0.47 -13.37 -12.33
N VAL A 263 0.57 -13.93 -11.70
CA VAL A 263 1.72 -14.51 -12.37
C VAL A 263 1.65 -16.03 -12.21
N THR A 264 0.58 -16.62 -12.76
CA THR A 264 0.52 -18.05 -13.03
C THR A 264 1.12 -18.25 -14.42
N ARG A 265 2.43 -18.53 -14.48
CA ARG A 265 3.14 -19.31 -15.51
C ARG A 265 4.65 -19.08 -15.40
N CYS A 266 5.32 -19.83 -14.55
CA CYS A 266 6.73 -20.20 -14.76
C CYS A 266 7.11 -21.43 -13.92
N ALA A 267 6.24 -22.44 -13.95
CA ALA A 267 6.50 -23.73 -13.31
C ALA A 267 6.07 -24.87 -14.25
N THR A 268 6.63 -24.88 -15.46
CA THR A 268 6.81 -26.07 -16.29
C THR A 268 7.63 -25.66 -17.51
N ARG A 269 8.93 -25.99 -17.48
CA ARG A 269 9.95 -26.04 -18.55
C ARG A 269 11.22 -25.28 -18.16
N CYS A 270 12.04 -25.97 -17.38
CA CYS A 270 13.46 -26.26 -17.59
C CYS A 270 13.95 -27.02 -16.37
#